data_AF-A0A2H6K1E8-F1
#
_entry.id   AF-A0A2H6K1E8-F1
#
_cell.length_a   1.000
_cell.length_b   1.000
_cell.length_c   1.000
_cell.angle_alpha   90.00
_cell.angle_beta   90.00
_cell.angle_gamma   90.00
#
_symmetry.space_group_name_H-M   'P 1'
#
loop_
_entity.id
_entity.type
_entity.pdbx_description
1 polymer ?
#
loop_
_entity_poly.entity_id
_entity_poly.type
_entity_poly.pdbx_seq_one_letter_code
_entity_poly.pdbx_strand_id
1 'polypeptide(L)'
;MKERKIYLFILVSLLIGVVVGSAMSTLYLKPQITVLNTEITDLNSRLDSNLGQIENSLTDLKSQSERAQSRSSAMEAGLNSEIGRLKTRIDSLEDAKNRLDQISSELTDIESQITGLKSQIQNEETIINVYKNVSPAVVFITSTELSYDFQLQREVPSQGVGSGVVVNSDGYILTNNHVVEGADTITVSFKQGEEIKAELIGTDPPTDLAVLKIDPPPNLPTAVLGDSDRVQVGMTAIAIGNPFALARTVTVGVVSSVNRTIDAETADIIFGIIQTDASINPGNSGGPLVNSRSEVIGINSAILSPVKGSVGIGFAIPINTAKKVMAQLIETGRVSRPYLGITGGSVADFPAELGLPEKGVLIVDVITGSPADKAGLRGSGTEVRVGSTTYPVGGDVITSLDGSGIKTIEDLLEQLQKKEVGTTVTFGVIRDGAEISVDVLLEERPQQ
;
A
#
# COMPACT_ATOMS: atom_id res chain seq x y z
N MET A 1 -21.87 166.52 -31.73
CA MET A 1 -22.47 165.59 -32.71
C MET A 1 -21.45 164.72 -33.38
N LYS A 2 -20.31 165.30 -33.81
CA LYS A 2 -19.55 164.62 -34.84
C LYS A 2 -19.13 163.22 -34.40
N GLU A 3 -18.60 163.05 -33.20
CA GLU A 3 -17.95 161.75 -32.89
C GLU A 3 -18.77 160.84 -31.97
N ARG A 4 -19.79 161.40 -31.28
CA ARG A 4 -20.98 160.64 -30.85
C ARG A 4 -21.72 159.97 -32.03
N LYS A 5 -21.60 160.44 -33.30
CA LYS A 5 -22.18 159.76 -34.47
C LYS A 5 -21.37 158.55 -34.93
N ILE A 6 -20.05 158.53 -34.68
CA ILE A 6 -19.20 157.34 -34.86
C ILE A 6 -19.51 156.34 -33.74
N TYR A 7 -19.53 156.80 -32.48
CA TYR A 7 -19.87 155.93 -31.35
C TYR A 7 -21.30 155.39 -31.41
N LEU A 8 -22.30 156.09 -31.96
CA LEU A 8 -23.64 155.51 -32.19
C LEU A 8 -23.61 154.46 -33.30
N PHE A 9 -22.83 154.69 -34.36
CA PHE A 9 -22.68 153.69 -35.42
C PHE A 9 -21.96 152.43 -34.91
N ILE A 10 -21.02 152.59 -33.98
CA ILE A 10 -20.36 151.49 -33.27
C ILE A 10 -21.33 150.84 -32.27
N LEU A 11 -22.02 151.62 -31.43
CA LEU A 11 -22.93 151.12 -30.40
C LEU A 11 -24.11 150.40 -31.03
N VAL A 12 -24.64 150.91 -32.15
CA VAL A 12 -25.70 150.26 -32.93
C VAL A 12 -25.16 149.03 -33.66
N SER A 13 -23.94 149.02 -34.20
CA SER A 13 -23.36 147.82 -34.84
C SER A 13 -22.98 146.73 -33.82
N LEU A 14 -22.54 147.11 -32.62
CA LEU A 14 -22.34 146.20 -31.48
C LEU A 14 -23.67 145.75 -30.89
N LEU A 15 -24.68 146.63 -30.80
CA LEU A 15 -26.03 146.22 -30.39
C LEU A 15 -26.62 145.28 -31.42
N ILE A 16 -26.44 145.51 -32.72
CA ILE A 16 -26.87 144.61 -33.78
C ILE A 16 -26.05 143.33 -33.72
N GLY A 17 -24.74 143.36 -33.49
CA GLY A 17 -23.93 142.15 -33.31
C GLY A 17 -24.33 141.33 -32.08
N VAL A 18 -24.67 141.98 -30.96
CA VAL A 18 -25.15 141.34 -29.72
C VAL A 18 -26.60 140.90 -29.84
N VAL A 19 -27.47 141.67 -30.49
CA VAL A 19 -28.88 141.33 -30.70
C VAL A 19 -28.99 140.24 -31.76
N VAL A 20 -28.22 140.29 -32.86
CA VAL A 20 -28.15 139.25 -33.89
C VAL A 20 -27.38 138.03 -33.38
N GLY A 21 -26.33 138.19 -32.59
CA GLY A 21 -25.63 137.08 -31.94
C GLY A 21 -26.47 136.40 -30.84
N SER A 22 -27.20 137.20 -30.04
CA SER A 22 -28.20 136.72 -29.07
C SER A 22 -29.37 136.07 -29.78
N ALA A 23 -29.87 136.65 -30.88
CA ALA A 23 -30.94 136.10 -31.70
C ALA A 23 -30.50 134.83 -32.43
N MET A 24 -29.29 134.74 -32.99
CA MET A 24 -28.73 133.52 -33.59
C MET A 24 -28.45 132.45 -32.52
N SER A 25 -27.98 132.87 -31.35
CA SER A 25 -27.86 131.98 -30.19
C SER A 25 -29.25 131.45 -29.78
N THR A 26 -30.28 132.28 -29.68
CA THR A 26 -31.64 131.86 -29.28
C THR A 26 -32.46 131.17 -30.37
N LEU A 27 -32.32 131.52 -31.66
CA LEU A 27 -33.04 130.90 -32.77
C LEU A 27 -32.36 129.64 -33.31
N TYR A 28 -31.03 129.56 -33.30
CA TYR A 28 -30.31 128.47 -33.96
C TYR A 28 -29.53 127.58 -33.00
N LEU A 29 -28.70 128.14 -32.10
CA LEU A 29 -27.85 127.31 -31.22
C LEU A 29 -28.58 126.77 -29.99
N LYS A 30 -29.46 127.55 -29.35
CA LYS A 30 -30.17 127.18 -28.11
C LYS A 30 -31.16 126.03 -28.34
N PRO A 31 -31.91 125.96 -29.46
CA PRO A 31 -32.70 124.77 -29.81
C PRO A 31 -31.81 123.55 -30.06
N GLN A 32 -30.69 123.71 -30.80
CA GLN A 32 -29.75 122.62 -31.06
C GLN A 32 -29.10 122.09 -29.77
N ILE A 33 -28.68 122.96 -28.85
CA ILE A 33 -28.15 122.60 -27.53
C ILE A 33 -29.23 121.94 -26.67
N THR A 34 -30.48 122.38 -26.77
CA THR A 34 -31.62 121.74 -26.07
C THR A 34 -31.86 120.33 -26.61
N VAL A 35 -31.84 120.15 -27.93
CA VAL A 35 -31.95 118.83 -28.57
C VAL A 35 -30.76 117.94 -28.17
N LEU A 36 -29.53 118.45 -28.24
CA LEU A 36 -28.33 117.70 -27.86
C LEU A 36 -28.34 117.30 -26.37
N ASN A 37 -28.78 118.21 -25.49
CA ASN A 37 -28.93 117.90 -24.05
C ASN A 37 -30.03 116.87 -23.82
N THR A 38 -31.11 116.90 -24.61
CA THR A 38 -32.19 115.90 -24.55
C THR A 38 -31.68 114.54 -25.03
N GLU A 39 -30.92 114.50 -26.14
CA GLU A 39 -30.28 113.29 -26.66
C GLU A 39 -29.23 112.72 -25.70
N ILE A 40 -28.38 113.57 -25.09
CA ILE A 40 -27.42 113.15 -24.06
C ILE A 40 -28.15 112.59 -22.84
N THR A 41 -29.27 113.21 -22.44
CA THR A 41 -30.09 112.73 -21.32
C THR A 41 -30.73 111.37 -21.64
N ASP A 42 -31.27 111.20 -22.85
CA ASP A 42 -31.82 109.93 -23.33
C ASP A 42 -30.72 108.86 -23.43
N LEU A 43 -29.56 109.21 -23.96
CA LEU A 43 -28.42 108.30 -24.09
C LEU A 43 -27.90 107.85 -22.71
N ASN A 44 -27.80 108.77 -21.75
CA ASN A 44 -27.44 108.47 -20.37
C ASN A 44 -28.50 107.58 -19.71
N SER A 45 -29.79 107.87 -19.89
CA SER A 45 -30.87 107.03 -19.36
C SER A 45 -30.84 105.61 -19.95
N ARG A 46 -30.54 105.47 -21.24
CA ARG A 46 -30.36 104.17 -21.92
C ARG A 46 -29.10 103.46 -21.45
N LEU A 47 -28.01 104.19 -21.20
CA LEU A 47 -26.76 103.64 -20.68
C LEU A 47 -26.97 103.12 -19.25
N ASP A 48 -27.63 103.89 -18.38
CA ASP A 48 -27.97 103.48 -17.02
C ASP A 48 -28.89 102.26 -17.02
N SER A 49 -29.89 102.23 -17.92
CA SER A 49 -30.76 101.07 -18.11
C SER A 49 -29.97 99.83 -18.55
N ASN A 50 -29.05 99.97 -19.51
CA ASN A 50 -28.23 98.86 -20.00
C ASN A 50 -27.24 98.38 -18.93
N LEU A 51 -26.62 99.30 -18.18
CA LEU A 51 -25.75 98.98 -17.05
C LEU A 51 -26.53 98.20 -15.98
N GLY A 52 -27.74 98.65 -15.63
CA GLY A 52 -28.62 97.92 -14.71
C GLY A 52 -28.99 96.52 -15.22
N GLN A 53 -29.25 96.36 -16.52
CA GLN A 53 -29.50 95.03 -17.12
C GLN A 53 -28.26 94.12 -17.08
N ILE A 54 -27.07 94.66 -17.31
CA ILE A 54 -25.81 93.93 -17.23
C ILE A 54 -25.50 93.52 -15.78
N GLU A 55 -25.70 94.42 -14.82
CA GLU A 55 -25.53 94.13 -13.39
C GLU A 55 -26.48 93.03 -12.92
N ASN A 56 -27.74 93.08 -13.34
CA ASN A 56 -28.71 92.02 -13.06
C ASN A 56 -28.28 90.69 -13.69
N SER A 57 -27.86 90.70 -14.96
CA SER A 57 -27.38 89.49 -15.66
C SER A 57 -26.12 88.90 -15.01
N LEU A 58 -25.19 89.76 -14.57
CA LEU A 58 -23.98 89.34 -13.87
C LEU A 58 -24.31 88.73 -12.50
N THR A 59 -25.29 89.30 -11.79
CA THR A 59 -25.79 88.77 -10.52
C THR A 59 -26.44 87.39 -10.72
N ASP A 60 -27.25 87.24 -11.75
CA ASP A 60 -27.87 85.96 -12.12
C ASP A 60 -26.84 84.90 -12.50
N LEU A 61 -25.86 85.25 -13.35
CA LEU A 61 -24.77 84.34 -13.73
C LEU A 61 -23.93 83.94 -12.53
N LYS A 62 -23.65 84.87 -11.61
CA LYS A 62 -22.94 84.56 -10.37
C LYS A 62 -23.73 83.57 -9.51
N SER A 63 -25.04 83.81 -9.35
CA SER A 63 -25.92 82.87 -8.64
C SER A 63 -25.98 81.49 -9.31
N GLN A 64 -26.03 81.44 -10.64
CA GLN A 64 -26.01 80.19 -11.40
C GLN A 64 -24.67 79.45 -11.23
N SER A 65 -23.54 80.16 -11.28
CA SER A 65 -22.20 79.61 -11.03
C SER A 65 -22.08 79.03 -9.63
N GLU A 66 -22.55 79.76 -8.60
CA GLU A 66 -22.55 79.29 -7.21
C GLU A 66 -23.42 78.03 -7.02
N ARG A 67 -24.59 77.98 -7.68
CA ARG A 67 -25.45 76.78 -7.69
C ARG A 67 -24.79 75.61 -8.41
N ALA A 68 -24.13 75.86 -9.55
CA ALA A 68 -23.42 74.83 -10.31
C ALA A 68 -22.24 74.26 -9.51
N GLN A 69 -21.46 75.13 -8.86
CA GLN A 69 -20.36 74.72 -7.98
C GLN A 69 -20.87 73.90 -6.80
N SER A 70 -21.96 74.34 -6.16
CA SER A 70 -22.60 73.60 -5.06
C SER A 70 -23.10 72.22 -5.51
N ARG A 71 -23.70 72.12 -6.70
CA ARG A 71 -24.12 70.82 -7.29
C ARG A 71 -22.93 69.91 -7.59
N SER A 72 -21.84 70.46 -8.14
CA SER A 72 -20.61 69.72 -8.42
C SER A 72 -20.00 69.15 -7.14
N SER A 73 -19.87 69.97 -6.09
CA SER A 73 -19.36 69.53 -4.79
C SER A 73 -20.26 68.48 -4.15
N ALA A 74 -21.59 68.62 -4.25
CA ALA A 74 -22.52 67.59 -3.76
C ALA A 74 -22.40 66.27 -4.54
N MET A 75 -22.20 66.34 -5.86
CA MET A 75 -21.99 65.15 -6.69
C MET A 75 -20.68 64.45 -6.37
N GLU A 76 -19.59 65.19 -6.18
CA GLU A 76 -18.28 64.67 -5.78
C GLU A 76 -18.33 64.01 -4.40
N ALA A 77 -19.01 64.63 -3.43
CA ALA A 77 -19.23 64.04 -2.12
C ALA A 77 -20.04 62.72 -2.21
N GLY A 78 -21.08 62.69 -3.05
CA GLY A 78 -21.86 61.48 -3.32
C GLY A 78 -21.03 60.36 -3.93
N LEU A 79 -20.22 60.68 -4.95
CA LEU A 79 -19.34 59.71 -5.61
C LEU A 79 -18.28 59.16 -4.64
N ASN A 80 -17.66 60.02 -3.83
CA ASN A 80 -16.68 59.60 -2.83
C ASN A 80 -17.30 58.70 -1.75
N SER A 81 -18.53 58.97 -1.33
CA SER A 81 -19.27 58.10 -0.42
C SER A 81 -19.52 56.72 -1.02
N GLU A 82 -19.92 56.66 -2.29
CA GLU A 82 -20.18 55.40 -2.98
C GLU A 82 -18.90 54.60 -3.24
N ILE A 83 -17.81 55.25 -3.62
CA ILE A 83 -16.48 54.63 -3.72
C ILE A 83 -16.06 54.03 -2.38
N GLY A 84 -16.30 54.74 -1.27
CA GLY A 84 -16.04 54.23 0.08
C GLY A 84 -16.81 52.93 0.37
N ARG A 85 -18.11 52.90 0.07
CA ARG A 85 -18.95 51.69 0.23
C ARG A 85 -18.48 50.54 -0.64
N LEU A 86 -18.12 50.81 -1.90
CA LEU A 86 -17.63 49.79 -2.83
C LEU A 86 -16.30 49.20 -2.37
N LYS A 87 -15.38 50.02 -1.83
CA LYS A 87 -14.13 49.53 -1.23
C LYS A 87 -14.38 48.57 -0.08
N THR A 88 -15.22 48.96 0.88
CA THR A 88 -15.60 48.07 1.98
C THR A 88 -16.24 46.77 1.49
N ARG A 89 -17.03 46.82 0.41
CA ARG A 89 -17.61 45.62 -0.19
C ARG A 89 -16.55 44.73 -0.82
N ILE A 90 -15.57 45.30 -1.53
CA ILE A 90 -14.44 44.57 -2.11
C ILE A 90 -13.64 43.88 -1.01
N ASP A 91 -13.28 44.61 0.06
CA ASP A 91 -12.54 44.06 1.19
C ASP A 91 -13.29 42.85 1.81
N SER A 92 -14.61 42.99 1.99
CA SER A 92 -15.44 41.89 2.51
C SER A 92 -15.53 40.67 1.57
N LEU A 93 -15.43 40.90 0.25
CA LEU A 93 -15.43 39.83 -0.75
C LEU A 93 -14.07 39.13 -0.80
N GLU A 94 -12.98 39.87 -0.61
CA GLU A 94 -11.63 39.30 -0.51
C GLU A 94 -11.49 38.44 0.75
N ASP A 95 -12.01 38.89 1.89
CA ASP A 95 -12.11 38.07 3.11
C ASP A 95 -12.96 36.82 2.89
N ALA A 96 -14.10 36.94 2.20
CA ALA A 96 -14.95 35.80 1.89
C ALA A 96 -14.25 34.80 0.97
N LYS A 97 -13.47 35.28 -0.01
CA LYS A 97 -12.66 34.45 -0.90
C LYS A 97 -11.57 33.71 -0.11
N ASN A 98 -10.84 34.40 0.77
CA ASN A 98 -9.81 33.77 1.60
C ASN A 98 -10.40 32.66 2.50
N ARG A 99 -11.61 32.88 3.05
CA ARG A 99 -12.34 31.84 3.79
C ARG A 99 -12.74 30.66 2.91
N LEU A 100 -13.18 30.90 1.68
CA LEU A 100 -13.49 29.84 0.71
C LEU A 100 -12.23 29.02 0.36
N ASP A 101 -11.09 29.68 0.16
CA ASP A 101 -9.83 29.00 -0.13
C ASP A 101 -9.40 28.12 1.07
N GLN A 102 -9.56 28.62 2.30
CA GLN A 102 -9.32 27.82 3.51
C GLN A 102 -10.25 26.60 3.59
N ILE A 103 -11.56 26.79 3.40
CA ILE A 103 -12.54 25.69 3.40
C ILE A 103 -12.20 24.65 2.32
N SER A 104 -11.78 25.09 1.14
CA SER A 104 -11.37 24.18 0.06
C SER A 104 -10.16 23.33 0.43
N SER A 105 -9.20 23.90 1.15
CA SER A 105 -8.05 23.16 1.68
C SER A 105 -8.49 22.14 2.73
N GLU A 106 -9.33 22.55 3.69
CA GLU A 106 -9.86 21.65 4.72
C GLU A 106 -10.67 20.49 4.14
N LEU A 107 -11.47 20.73 3.08
CA LEU A 107 -12.20 19.68 2.37
C LEU A 107 -11.26 18.66 1.72
N THR A 108 -10.15 19.10 1.12
CA THR A 108 -9.16 18.22 0.50
C THR A 108 -8.52 17.30 1.55
N ASP A 109 -8.20 17.83 2.73
CA ASP A 109 -7.66 17.05 3.84
C ASP A 109 -8.67 16.01 4.36
N ILE A 110 -9.95 16.40 4.48
CA ILE A 110 -11.03 15.50 4.88
C ILE A 110 -11.21 14.36 3.85
N GLU A 111 -11.17 14.65 2.55
CA GLU A 111 -11.27 13.62 1.50
C GLU A 111 -10.12 12.60 1.57
N SER A 112 -8.90 13.07 1.84
CA SER A 112 -7.73 12.21 2.07
C SER A 112 -7.93 11.28 3.28
N GLN A 113 -8.41 11.83 4.40
CA GLN A 113 -8.71 11.05 5.61
C GLN A 113 -9.81 10.01 5.36
N ILE A 114 -10.89 10.37 4.67
CA ILE A 114 -11.98 9.45 4.31
C ILE A 114 -11.44 8.30 3.45
N THR A 115 -10.54 8.59 2.51
CA THR A 115 -9.94 7.57 1.65
C THR A 115 -9.08 6.59 2.47
N GLY A 116 -8.29 7.09 3.42
CA GLY A 116 -7.53 6.24 4.35
C GLY A 116 -8.42 5.33 5.20
N LEU A 117 -9.49 5.89 5.78
CA LEU A 117 -10.46 5.11 6.57
C LEU A 117 -11.16 4.03 5.75
N LYS A 118 -11.56 4.35 4.50
CA LYS A 118 -12.16 3.35 3.59
C LYS A 118 -11.20 2.18 3.33
N SER A 119 -9.91 2.46 3.12
CA SER A 119 -8.92 1.40 2.92
C SER A 119 -8.74 0.52 4.16
N GLN A 120 -8.78 1.10 5.36
CA GLN A 120 -8.68 0.33 6.62
C GLN A 120 -9.88 -0.59 6.81
N ILE A 121 -11.10 -0.06 6.60
CA ILE A 121 -12.33 -0.85 6.67
C ILE A 121 -12.31 -2.00 5.66
N GLN A 122 -11.88 -1.74 4.42
CA GLN A 122 -11.78 -2.77 3.39
C GLN A 122 -10.82 -3.91 3.77
N ASN A 123 -9.71 -3.60 4.46
CA ASN A 123 -8.75 -4.60 4.93
C ASN A 123 -9.35 -5.46 6.05
N GLU A 124 -10.03 -4.83 7.01
CA GLU A 124 -10.74 -5.57 8.09
C GLU A 124 -11.85 -6.46 7.52
N GLU A 125 -12.66 -5.95 6.60
CA GLU A 125 -13.69 -6.72 5.90
C GLU A 125 -13.10 -7.93 5.17
N THR A 126 -11.93 -7.76 4.55
CA THR A 126 -11.22 -8.87 3.88
C THR A 126 -10.85 -9.96 4.88
N ILE A 127 -10.27 -9.61 6.03
CA ILE A 127 -9.88 -10.56 7.08
C ILE A 127 -11.13 -11.27 7.65
N ILE A 128 -12.20 -10.52 7.92
CA ILE A 128 -13.48 -11.04 8.41
C ILE A 128 -14.06 -12.05 7.42
N ASN A 129 -14.05 -11.74 6.13
CA ASN A 129 -14.57 -12.63 5.09
C ASN A 129 -13.73 -13.89 4.95
N VAL A 130 -12.40 -13.79 4.99
CA VAL A 130 -11.51 -14.96 5.00
C VAL A 130 -11.80 -15.85 6.19
N TYR A 131 -11.90 -15.28 7.40
CA TYR A 131 -12.23 -16.05 8.60
C TYR A 131 -13.59 -16.74 8.48
N LYS A 132 -14.64 -16.04 8.02
CA LYS A 132 -15.97 -16.63 7.85
C LYS A 132 -16.00 -17.77 6.83
N ASN A 133 -15.24 -17.64 5.75
CA ASN A 133 -15.22 -18.63 4.67
C ASN A 133 -14.38 -19.86 5.02
N VAL A 134 -13.24 -19.67 5.68
CA VAL A 134 -12.27 -20.76 5.91
C VAL A 134 -12.41 -21.39 7.27
N SER A 135 -12.69 -20.61 8.32
CA SER A 135 -12.75 -21.14 9.68
C SER A 135 -13.67 -22.35 9.79
N PRO A 136 -14.88 -22.44 9.18
CA PRO A 136 -15.74 -23.63 9.23
C PRO A 136 -15.05 -24.95 8.87
N ALA A 137 -14.07 -24.92 7.96
CA ALA A 137 -13.31 -26.08 7.51
C ALA A 137 -12.07 -26.39 8.38
N VAL A 138 -11.77 -25.56 9.38
CA VAL A 138 -10.66 -25.77 10.31
C VAL A 138 -11.14 -26.53 11.53
N VAL A 139 -10.45 -27.61 11.86
CA VAL A 139 -10.80 -28.51 12.95
C VAL A 139 -9.73 -28.53 14.02
N PHE A 140 -10.12 -28.86 15.26
CA PHE A 140 -9.18 -29.20 16.32
C PHE A 140 -8.96 -30.71 16.33
N ILE A 141 -7.71 -31.13 16.44
CA ILE A 141 -7.29 -32.53 16.47
C ILE A 141 -6.75 -32.85 17.86
N THR A 142 -7.22 -33.96 18.42
CA THR A 142 -6.65 -34.56 19.61
C THR A 142 -6.09 -35.93 19.23
N SER A 143 -4.79 -36.11 19.46
CA SER A 143 -4.12 -37.40 19.39
C SER A 143 -3.96 -37.93 20.80
N THR A 144 -4.29 -39.21 21.03
CA THR A 144 -4.10 -39.87 22.31
C THR A 144 -3.18 -41.06 22.13
N GLU A 145 -2.09 -41.08 22.86
CA GLU A 145 -1.14 -42.19 22.97
C GLU A 145 -1.25 -42.78 24.39
N LEU A 146 -1.33 -44.11 24.49
CA LEU A 146 -1.34 -44.82 25.75
C LEU A 146 0.09 -45.17 26.14
N SER A 147 0.65 -44.42 27.09
CA SER A 147 1.98 -44.72 27.63
C SER A 147 1.86 -45.47 28.96
N TYR A 148 2.66 -46.52 29.16
CA TYR A 148 2.70 -47.23 30.43
C TYR A 148 3.50 -46.43 31.47
N ASP A 149 2.81 -45.91 32.49
CA ASP A 149 3.45 -45.22 33.61
C ASP A 149 3.96 -46.27 34.61
N PHE A 150 5.29 -46.40 34.68
CA PHE A 150 5.96 -47.35 35.57
C PHE A 150 5.79 -47.04 37.06
N GLN A 151 5.52 -45.77 37.42
CA GLN A 151 5.29 -45.35 38.80
C GLN A 151 3.86 -45.65 39.24
N LEU A 152 2.88 -45.49 38.34
CA LEU A 152 1.47 -45.80 38.58
C LEU A 152 1.08 -47.24 38.23
N GLN A 153 1.99 -48.01 37.62
CA GLN A 153 1.78 -49.37 37.12
C GLN A 153 0.50 -49.51 36.27
N ARG A 154 0.24 -48.53 35.40
CA ARG A 154 -0.92 -48.52 34.51
C ARG A 154 -0.62 -47.71 33.25
N GLU A 155 -1.39 -47.98 32.20
CA GLU A 155 -1.44 -47.09 31.04
C GLU A 155 -2.09 -45.76 31.43
N VAL A 156 -1.43 -44.66 31.07
CA VAL A 156 -1.96 -43.30 31.19
C VAL A 156 -2.00 -42.68 29.79
N PRO A 157 -3.12 -42.05 29.41
CA PRO A 157 -3.20 -41.35 28.14
C PRO A 157 -2.34 -40.09 28.19
N SER A 158 -1.41 -39.98 27.23
CA SER A 158 -0.77 -38.73 26.84
C SER A 158 -1.54 -38.15 25.66
N GLN A 159 -1.78 -36.83 25.66
CA GLN A 159 -2.55 -36.17 24.61
C GLN A 159 -1.72 -35.12 23.86
N GLY A 160 -1.66 -35.27 22.54
CA GLY A 160 -1.23 -34.24 21.62
C GLY A 160 -2.41 -33.44 21.10
N VAL A 161 -2.19 -32.17 20.79
CA VAL A 161 -3.23 -31.27 20.26
C VAL A 161 -2.72 -30.48 19.08
N GLY A 162 -3.59 -30.29 18.09
CA GLY A 162 -3.27 -29.52 16.89
C GLY A 162 -4.52 -29.06 16.15
N SER A 163 -4.30 -28.54 14.96
CA SER A 163 -5.35 -28.17 14.01
C SER A 163 -5.30 -29.06 12.77
N GLY A 164 -6.37 -29.05 12.01
CA GLY A 164 -6.42 -29.61 10.67
C GLY A 164 -7.29 -28.78 9.75
N VAL A 165 -7.19 -29.02 8.45
CA VAL A 165 -8.07 -28.41 7.45
C VAL A 165 -8.77 -29.48 6.63
N VAL A 166 -10.10 -29.41 6.58
CA VAL A 166 -10.93 -30.26 5.72
C VAL A 166 -10.75 -29.82 4.27
N VAL A 167 -10.33 -30.75 3.41
CA VAL A 167 -9.97 -30.43 2.02
C VAL A 167 -11.04 -30.79 1.00
N ASN A 168 -11.95 -31.71 1.31
CA ASN A 168 -13.00 -32.15 0.40
C ASN A 168 -14.22 -32.71 1.14
N SER A 169 -15.30 -32.92 0.39
CA SER A 169 -16.59 -33.41 0.90
C SER A 169 -16.56 -34.85 1.40
N ASP A 170 -15.53 -35.61 1.00
CA ASP A 170 -15.39 -37.01 1.41
C ASP A 170 -14.89 -37.14 2.84
N GLY A 171 -14.45 -36.05 3.47
CA GLY A 171 -13.99 -36.03 4.87
C GLY A 171 -12.48 -36.18 5.03
N TYR A 172 -11.69 -35.89 3.99
CA TYR A 172 -10.24 -35.85 4.14
C TYR A 172 -9.79 -34.56 4.81
N ILE A 173 -8.85 -34.69 5.74
CA ILE A 173 -8.28 -33.60 6.53
C ILE A 173 -6.77 -33.64 6.39
N LEU A 174 -6.18 -32.49 6.06
CA LEU A 174 -4.73 -32.27 6.14
C LEU A 174 -4.37 -31.78 7.55
N THR A 175 -3.27 -32.31 8.08
CA THR A 175 -2.64 -31.86 9.33
C THR A 175 -1.13 -32.14 9.25
N ASN A 176 -0.41 -31.91 10.34
CA ASN A 176 1.01 -32.26 10.43
C ASN A 176 1.24 -33.68 10.93
N ASN A 177 2.39 -34.26 10.57
CA ASN A 177 2.82 -35.55 11.10
C ASN A 177 2.98 -35.50 12.61
N HIS A 178 3.71 -34.50 13.13
CA HIS A 178 3.97 -34.40 14.57
C HIS A 178 2.71 -34.21 15.44
N VAL A 179 1.57 -33.84 14.84
CA VAL A 179 0.29 -33.74 15.56
C VAL A 179 -0.31 -35.13 15.82
N VAL A 180 -0.02 -36.11 14.97
CA VAL A 180 -0.67 -37.44 14.96
C VAL A 180 0.29 -38.60 15.16
N GLU A 181 1.59 -38.33 15.16
CA GLU A 181 2.65 -39.32 15.38
C GLU A 181 2.46 -40.06 16.71
N GLY A 182 2.61 -41.38 16.69
CA GLY A 182 2.49 -42.24 17.88
C GLY A 182 1.06 -42.41 18.43
N ALA A 183 0.05 -41.76 17.84
CA ALA A 183 -1.31 -41.76 18.38
C ALA A 183 -2.02 -43.12 18.18
N ASP A 184 -2.54 -43.69 19.28
CA ASP A 184 -3.43 -44.86 19.23
C ASP A 184 -4.85 -44.47 18.77
N THR A 185 -5.29 -43.27 19.13
CA THR A 185 -6.61 -42.75 18.76
C THR A 185 -6.52 -41.29 18.37
N ILE A 186 -7.21 -40.93 17.30
CA ILE A 186 -7.28 -39.56 16.79
C ILE A 186 -8.75 -39.14 16.73
N THR A 187 -9.07 -38.00 17.33
CA THR A 187 -10.39 -37.38 17.25
C THR A 187 -10.30 -35.97 16.68
N VAL A 188 -11.37 -35.57 16.00
CA VAL A 188 -11.53 -34.30 15.30
C VAL A 188 -12.76 -33.60 15.84
N SER A 189 -12.66 -32.29 16.08
CA SER A 189 -13.77 -31.47 16.54
C SER A 189 -13.89 -30.17 15.74
N PHE A 190 -15.12 -29.85 15.30
CA PHE A 190 -15.42 -28.57 14.65
C PHE A 190 -15.75 -27.46 15.66
N LYS A 191 -16.26 -27.87 16.83
CA LYS A 191 -16.68 -27.02 17.94
C LYS A 191 -16.48 -27.78 19.25
N GLN A 192 -16.44 -27.05 20.36
CA GLN A 192 -16.29 -27.64 21.68
C GLN A 192 -17.38 -28.69 21.97
N GLY A 193 -16.96 -29.85 22.50
CA GLY A 193 -17.87 -30.92 22.95
C GLY A 193 -18.36 -31.88 21.85
N GLU A 194 -17.94 -31.70 20.59
CA GLU A 194 -18.17 -32.66 19.52
C GLU A 194 -16.86 -33.38 19.20
N GLU A 195 -16.85 -34.71 19.25
CA GLU A 195 -15.68 -35.51 18.85
C GLU A 195 -16.08 -36.53 17.79
N ILE A 196 -15.41 -36.45 16.64
CA ILE A 196 -15.57 -37.37 15.53
C ILE A 196 -14.29 -38.18 15.45
N LYS A 197 -14.40 -39.51 15.47
CA LYS A 197 -13.23 -40.38 15.31
C LYS A 197 -12.66 -40.20 13.90
N ALA A 198 -11.34 -40.06 13.81
CA ALA A 198 -10.62 -40.00 12.55
C ALA A 198 -9.74 -41.24 12.37
N GLU A 199 -9.68 -41.72 11.12
CA GLU A 199 -8.73 -42.73 10.67
C GLU A 199 -7.49 -42.04 10.11
N LEU A 200 -6.31 -42.54 10.48
CA LEU A 200 -5.06 -42.13 9.86
C LEU A 200 -4.90 -42.85 8.52
N ILE A 201 -4.94 -42.09 7.43
CA ILE A 201 -4.74 -42.63 6.08
C ILE A 201 -3.25 -42.84 5.79
N GLY A 202 -2.41 -41.94 6.31
CA GLY A 202 -0.95 -42.07 6.27
C GLY A 202 -0.25 -40.78 6.68
N THR A 203 1.07 -40.89 6.85
CA THR A 203 1.96 -39.78 7.22
C THR A 203 3.18 -39.70 6.30
N ASP A 204 3.77 -38.52 6.21
CA ASP A 204 5.05 -38.25 5.55
C ASP A 204 5.92 -37.39 6.49
N PRO A 205 6.68 -38.02 7.42
CA PRO A 205 7.54 -37.31 8.36
C PRO A 205 8.51 -36.30 7.71
N PRO A 206 9.16 -36.60 6.56
CA PRO A 206 10.06 -35.64 5.91
C PRO A 206 9.43 -34.33 5.45
N THR A 207 8.10 -34.28 5.24
CA THR A 207 7.39 -33.02 4.96
C THR A 207 6.55 -32.53 6.13
N ASP A 208 6.54 -33.27 7.24
CA ASP A 208 5.68 -33.05 8.39
C ASP A 208 4.19 -32.97 8.00
N LEU A 209 3.73 -33.86 7.13
CA LEU A 209 2.33 -33.92 6.69
C LEU A 209 1.66 -35.24 7.10
N ALA A 210 0.38 -35.17 7.39
CA ALA A 210 -0.48 -36.33 7.58
C ALA A 210 -1.87 -36.11 6.97
N VAL A 211 -2.50 -37.21 6.57
CA VAL A 211 -3.86 -37.22 6.06
C VAL A 211 -4.73 -38.05 6.98
N LEU A 212 -5.81 -37.43 7.45
CA LEU A 212 -6.85 -38.08 8.22
C LEU A 212 -8.13 -38.21 7.39
N LYS A 213 -8.96 -39.19 7.76
CA LYS A 213 -10.29 -39.40 7.20
C LYS A 213 -11.32 -39.47 8.32
N ILE A 214 -12.41 -38.73 8.16
CA ILE A 214 -13.59 -38.82 9.03
C ILE A 214 -14.81 -39.28 8.24
N ASP A 215 -15.81 -39.79 8.94
CA ASP A 215 -17.16 -39.92 8.39
C ASP A 215 -17.78 -38.53 8.26
N PRO A 216 -18.09 -38.06 7.03
CA PRO A 216 -18.45 -36.67 6.81
C PRO A 216 -19.84 -36.36 7.38
N PRO A 217 -19.98 -35.35 8.26
CA PRO A 217 -21.29 -34.88 8.66
C PRO A 217 -22.03 -34.21 7.48
N PRO A 218 -23.38 -34.09 7.55
CA PRO A 218 -24.13 -33.35 6.54
C PRO A 218 -23.62 -31.91 6.41
N ASN A 219 -23.43 -31.45 5.17
CA ASN A 219 -22.90 -30.12 4.85
C ASN A 219 -21.50 -29.84 5.43
N LEU A 220 -20.63 -30.85 5.42
CA LEU A 220 -19.21 -30.72 5.79
C LEU A 220 -18.55 -29.51 5.10
N PRO A 221 -18.08 -28.49 5.85
CA PRO A 221 -17.36 -27.37 5.27
C PRO A 221 -15.99 -27.79 4.76
N THR A 222 -15.58 -27.26 3.61
CA THR A 222 -14.29 -27.58 2.96
C THR A 222 -13.52 -26.31 2.62
N ALA A 223 -12.21 -26.31 2.79
CA ALA A 223 -11.36 -25.20 2.39
C ALA A 223 -11.03 -25.26 0.89
N VAL A 224 -10.91 -24.10 0.26
CA VAL A 224 -10.45 -23.99 -1.13
C VAL A 224 -8.93 -24.02 -1.15
N LEU A 225 -8.33 -24.99 -1.84
CA LEU A 225 -6.88 -25.09 -1.95
C LEU A 225 -6.34 -24.26 -3.11
N GLY A 226 -5.54 -23.25 -2.81
CA GLY A 226 -4.93 -22.33 -3.78
C GLY A 226 -3.72 -22.91 -4.51
N ASP A 227 -2.84 -22.02 -4.95
CA ASP A 227 -1.63 -22.36 -5.71
C ASP A 227 -0.43 -21.68 -5.05
N SER A 228 0.45 -22.48 -4.43
CA SER A 228 1.63 -21.95 -3.72
C SER A 228 2.71 -21.42 -4.67
N ASP A 229 2.71 -21.81 -5.94
CA ASP A 229 3.72 -21.35 -6.91
C ASP A 229 3.49 -19.88 -7.30
N ARG A 230 2.30 -19.35 -7.00
CA ARG A 230 1.91 -17.95 -7.21
C ARG A 230 2.08 -17.09 -5.97
N VAL A 231 2.55 -17.65 -4.87
CA VAL A 231 2.77 -16.92 -3.62
C VAL A 231 3.98 -16.01 -3.76
N GLN A 232 3.84 -14.76 -3.33
CA GLN A 232 4.88 -13.74 -3.39
C GLN A 232 5.12 -13.14 -2.01
N VAL A 233 6.37 -12.74 -1.77
CA VAL A 233 6.75 -11.97 -0.59
C VAL A 233 5.93 -10.69 -0.52
N GLY A 234 5.39 -10.37 0.66
CA GLY A 234 4.52 -9.22 0.90
C GLY A 234 3.02 -9.49 0.73
N MET A 235 2.61 -10.66 0.22
CA MET A 235 1.20 -11.05 0.22
C MET A 235 0.68 -11.20 1.65
N THR A 236 -0.56 -10.77 1.92
CA THR A 236 -1.24 -11.04 3.19
C THR A 236 -1.31 -12.54 3.46
N ALA A 237 -0.90 -12.94 4.66
CA ALA A 237 -0.92 -14.30 5.13
C ALA A 237 -1.75 -14.39 6.41
N ILE A 238 -2.82 -15.19 6.38
CA ILE A 238 -3.79 -15.32 7.46
C ILE A 238 -3.71 -16.76 7.97
N ALA A 239 -3.18 -16.96 9.17
CA ALA A 239 -3.15 -18.26 9.80
C ALA A 239 -4.41 -18.46 10.63
N ILE A 240 -5.07 -19.60 10.46
CA ILE A 240 -6.24 -19.99 11.23
C ILE A 240 -5.93 -21.31 11.91
N GLY A 241 -6.17 -21.37 13.22
CA GLY A 241 -6.08 -22.60 14.00
C GLY A 241 -7.21 -22.69 15.00
N ASN A 242 -7.27 -23.80 15.74
CA ASN A 242 -8.26 -24.03 16.77
C ASN A 242 -7.60 -24.42 18.11
N PRO A 243 -6.75 -23.56 18.70
CA PRO A 243 -6.09 -23.90 19.95
C PRO A 243 -7.13 -24.15 21.05
N PHE A 244 -7.01 -25.30 21.73
CA PHE A 244 -7.83 -25.69 22.88
C PHE A 244 -9.34 -25.93 22.64
N ALA A 245 -9.79 -26.00 21.38
CA ALA A 245 -11.20 -26.18 21.02
C ALA A 245 -12.19 -25.14 21.61
N LEU A 246 -11.71 -24.02 22.17
CA LEU A 246 -12.53 -22.99 22.81
C LEU A 246 -13.10 -21.98 21.79
N ALA A 247 -12.27 -21.59 20.81
CA ALA A 247 -12.63 -20.79 19.64
C ALA A 247 -11.47 -20.81 18.63
N ARG A 248 -11.79 -20.80 17.32
CA ARG A 248 -10.77 -20.71 16.27
C ARG A 248 -10.07 -19.37 16.34
N THR A 249 -8.73 -19.40 16.42
CA THR A 249 -7.87 -18.23 16.46
C THR A 249 -7.45 -17.84 15.06
N VAL A 250 -7.48 -16.54 14.77
CA VAL A 250 -6.94 -15.96 13.54
C VAL A 250 -5.76 -15.06 13.88
N THR A 251 -4.66 -15.23 13.15
CA THR A 251 -3.52 -14.32 13.18
C THR A 251 -3.21 -13.86 11.76
N VAL A 252 -2.81 -12.60 11.63
CA VAL A 252 -2.57 -11.97 10.32
C VAL A 252 -1.15 -11.46 10.30
N GLY A 253 -0.51 -11.67 9.16
CA GLY A 253 0.81 -11.16 8.83
C GLY A 253 0.96 -11.11 7.31
N VAL A 254 2.19 -11.28 6.86
CA VAL A 254 2.57 -11.32 5.46
C VAL A 254 3.46 -12.52 5.19
N VAL A 255 3.50 -12.93 3.93
CA VAL A 255 4.55 -13.83 3.44
C VAL A 255 5.89 -13.09 3.51
N SER A 256 6.76 -13.51 4.43
CA SER A 256 8.07 -12.91 4.63
C SER A 256 9.12 -13.46 3.67
N SER A 257 8.98 -14.71 3.23
CA SER A 257 9.90 -15.39 2.32
C SER A 257 9.20 -16.62 1.69
N VAL A 258 9.66 -17.04 0.51
CA VAL A 258 9.24 -18.28 -0.15
C VAL A 258 10.46 -19.11 -0.49
N ASN A 259 10.28 -20.42 -0.67
CA ASN A 259 11.34 -21.37 -1.00
C ASN A 259 12.49 -21.40 0.00
N ARG A 260 12.18 -21.31 1.31
CA ARG A 260 13.19 -21.55 2.33
C ARG A 260 13.40 -23.04 2.55
N THR A 261 14.63 -23.37 2.91
CA THR A 261 15.02 -24.68 3.40
C THR A 261 15.25 -24.53 4.89
N ILE A 262 14.54 -25.31 5.72
CA ILE A 262 14.78 -25.34 7.17
C ILE A 262 15.16 -26.74 7.61
N ASP A 263 16.03 -26.80 8.59
CA ASP A 263 16.23 -27.99 9.41
C ASP A 263 15.04 -28.07 10.39
N ALA A 264 14.19 -29.09 10.25
CA ALA A 264 13.07 -29.29 11.16
C ALA A 264 13.58 -29.74 12.54
N GLU A 265 12.79 -29.52 13.60
CA GLU A 265 13.12 -29.98 14.96
C GLU A 265 13.34 -31.51 15.02
N THR A 266 12.87 -32.26 14.02
CA THR A 266 12.96 -33.73 13.89
C THR A 266 14.15 -34.23 13.06
N ALA A 267 15.17 -33.39 12.79
CA ALA A 267 16.37 -33.74 12.03
C ALA A 267 16.16 -34.02 10.53
N ASP A 268 15.01 -33.62 9.97
CA ASP A 268 14.72 -33.68 8.54
C ASP A 268 14.67 -32.28 7.94
N ILE A 269 15.25 -32.12 6.74
CA ILE A 269 15.23 -30.85 6.01
C ILE A 269 13.91 -30.72 5.23
N ILE A 270 13.09 -29.72 5.57
CA ILE A 270 11.88 -29.39 4.81
C ILE A 270 12.23 -28.31 3.76
N PHE A 271 12.09 -28.69 2.50
CA PHE A 271 12.37 -27.83 1.36
C PHE A 271 11.16 -26.98 0.97
N GLY A 272 11.45 -25.79 0.46
CA GLY A 272 10.46 -25.01 -0.28
C GLY A 272 9.43 -24.27 0.59
N ILE A 273 9.64 -24.16 1.91
CA ILE A 273 8.60 -23.65 2.83
C ILE A 273 8.28 -22.17 2.60
N ILE A 274 7.07 -21.79 2.99
CA ILE A 274 6.62 -20.41 3.08
C ILE A 274 6.94 -19.89 4.48
N GLN A 275 7.66 -18.77 4.58
CA GLN A 275 7.85 -18.06 5.85
C GLN A 275 6.79 -16.97 5.99
N THR A 276 6.26 -16.81 7.20
CA THR A 276 5.30 -15.76 7.56
C THR A 276 5.65 -15.14 8.92
N ASP A 277 5.27 -13.88 9.11
CA ASP A 277 5.28 -13.21 10.42
C ASP A 277 3.91 -13.28 11.13
N ALA A 278 2.90 -13.87 10.48
CA ALA A 278 1.66 -14.23 11.14
C ALA A 278 1.98 -15.16 12.32
N SER A 279 1.46 -14.83 13.51
CA SER A 279 1.79 -15.59 14.71
C SER A 279 1.33 -17.04 14.62
N ILE A 280 2.30 -17.96 14.62
CA ILE A 280 2.08 -19.41 14.73
C ILE A 280 2.49 -19.83 16.15
N ASN A 281 1.60 -20.52 16.85
CA ASN A 281 1.81 -21.00 18.22
C ASN A 281 1.26 -22.43 18.33
N PRO A 282 1.61 -23.19 19.40
CA PRO A 282 0.98 -24.48 19.67
C PRO A 282 -0.54 -24.40 19.56
N GLY A 283 -1.12 -25.32 18.78
CA GLY A 283 -2.55 -25.34 18.45
C GLY A 283 -2.91 -24.74 17.08
N ASN A 284 -2.03 -23.98 16.42
CA ASN A 284 -2.19 -23.58 15.00
C ASN A 284 -1.53 -24.57 14.02
N SER A 285 -0.58 -25.39 14.48
CA SER A 285 0.07 -26.43 13.68
C SER A 285 -0.97 -27.39 13.09
N GLY A 286 -0.83 -27.68 11.81
CA GLY A 286 -1.75 -28.46 10.98
C GLY A 286 -2.93 -27.64 10.41
N GLY A 287 -3.15 -26.42 10.92
CA GLY A 287 -4.14 -25.49 10.38
C GLY A 287 -3.67 -24.77 9.10
N PRO A 288 -4.57 -24.12 8.35
CA PRO A 288 -4.21 -23.49 7.08
C PRO A 288 -3.52 -22.12 7.26
N LEU A 289 -2.58 -21.83 6.36
CA LEU A 289 -2.16 -20.49 5.99
C LEU A 289 -2.94 -20.07 4.75
N VAL A 290 -3.61 -18.93 4.79
CA VAL A 290 -4.61 -18.51 3.79
C VAL A 290 -4.26 -17.14 3.22
N ASN A 291 -4.53 -16.92 1.93
CA ASN A 291 -4.41 -15.61 1.31
C ASN A 291 -5.71 -14.77 1.43
N SER A 292 -5.68 -13.52 0.97
CA SER A 292 -6.84 -12.60 1.00
C SER A 292 -8.04 -13.04 0.17
N ARG A 293 -7.91 -14.07 -0.68
CA ARG A 293 -9.01 -14.65 -1.49
C ARG A 293 -9.66 -15.86 -0.82
N SER A 294 -9.35 -16.15 0.44
CA SER A 294 -9.83 -17.34 1.16
C SER A 294 -9.30 -18.68 0.59
N GLU A 295 -8.15 -18.65 -0.08
CA GLU A 295 -7.51 -19.86 -0.61
C GLU A 295 -6.36 -20.28 0.32
N VAL A 296 -6.29 -21.56 0.68
CA VAL A 296 -5.18 -22.14 1.44
C VAL A 296 -3.93 -22.12 0.56
N ILE A 297 -2.87 -21.46 1.04
CA ILE A 297 -1.56 -21.37 0.38
C ILE A 297 -0.50 -22.23 1.06
N GLY A 298 -0.74 -22.69 2.30
CA GLY A 298 0.10 -23.67 2.98
C GLY A 298 -0.54 -24.25 4.24
N ILE A 299 0.15 -25.22 4.85
CA ILE A 299 -0.22 -25.83 6.13
C ILE A 299 0.80 -25.38 7.18
N ASN A 300 0.34 -24.69 8.23
CA ASN A 300 1.21 -24.21 9.31
C ASN A 300 1.87 -25.41 9.99
N SER A 301 3.19 -25.40 10.18
CA SER A 301 3.95 -26.53 10.75
C SER A 301 4.79 -26.06 11.94
N ALA A 302 5.99 -25.57 11.67
CA ALA A 302 6.98 -25.23 12.68
C ALA A 302 7.09 -23.71 12.92
N ILE A 303 7.66 -23.37 14.07
CA ILE A 303 8.21 -22.06 14.37
C ILE A 303 9.70 -22.21 14.65
N LEU A 304 10.53 -21.27 14.17
CA LEU A 304 11.89 -21.16 14.70
C LEU A 304 11.81 -20.32 15.98
N SER A 305 11.78 -20.97 17.15
CA SER A 305 11.65 -20.24 18.42
C SER A 305 12.49 -20.84 19.55
N PRO A 306 13.40 -20.06 20.18
CA PRO A 306 14.13 -20.50 21.37
C PRO A 306 13.25 -20.63 22.62
N VAL A 307 12.02 -20.11 22.59
CA VAL A 307 11.07 -20.09 23.73
C VAL A 307 9.80 -20.89 23.49
N LYS A 308 9.77 -21.72 22.44
CA LYS A 308 8.58 -22.49 21.99
C LYS A 308 7.29 -21.66 21.80
N GLY A 309 7.41 -20.38 21.38
CA GLY A 309 6.30 -19.49 21.05
C GLY A 309 6.66 -18.51 19.93
N SER A 310 5.68 -17.89 19.28
CA SER A 310 5.93 -17.01 18.12
C SER A 310 6.89 -15.87 18.44
N VAL A 311 7.95 -15.76 17.64
CA VAL A 311 8.87 -14.60 17.60
C VAL A 311 8.77 -13.83 16.28
N GLY A 312 7.68 -14.03 15.53
CA GLY A 312 7.48 -13.45 14.19
C GLY A 312 8.17 -14.22 13.06
N ILE A 313 8.55 -15.48 13.30
CA ILE A 313 9.14 -16.38 12.29
C ILE A 313 8.36 -17.71 12.34
N GLY A 314 7.30 -17.79 11.55
CA GLY A 314 6.50 -19.00 11.35
C GLY A 314 6.73 -19.62 9.98
N PHE A 315 6.52 -20.92 9.86
CA PHE A 315 6.64 -21.65 8.60
C PHE A 315 5.37 -22.42 8.25
N ALA A 316 5.09 -22.46 6.95
CA ALA A 316 4.04 -23.27 6.38
C ALA A 316 4.54 -24.11 5.20
N ILE A 317 4.12 -25.36 5.18
CA ILE A 317 4.37 -26.28 4.06
C ILE A 317 3.53 -25.82 2.87
N PRO A 318 4.11 -25.62 1.67
CA PRO A 318 3.36 -25.09 0.53
C PRO A 318 2.18 -25.98 0.13
N ILE A 319 1.06 -25.38 -0.25
CA ILE A 319 -0.14 -26.17 -0.55
C ILE A 319 0.04 -27.11 -1.74
N ASN A 320 0.88 -26.77 -2.73
CA ASN A 320 1.16 -27.68 -3.85
C ASN A 320 1.95 -28.91 -3.41
N THR A 321 2.86 -28.77 -2.44
CA THR A 321 3.54 -29.91 -1.79
C THR A 321 2.52 -30.78 -1.07
N ALA A 322 1.65 -30.17 -0.26
CA ALA A 322 0.63 -30.90 0.48
C ALA A 322 -0.37 -31.62 -0.42
N LYS A 323 -0.77 -31.04 -1.55
CA LYS A 323 -1.62 -31.70 -2.56
C LYS A 323 -0.97 -32.99 -3.11
N LYS A 324 0.32 -32.93 -3.45
CA LYS A 324 1.06 -34.09 -3.99
C LYS A 324 1.21 -35.20 -2.96
N VAL A 325 1.58 -34.85 -1.74
CA VAL A 325 1.71 -35.79 -0.62
C VAL A 325 0.36 -36.43 -0.30
N MET A 326 -0.70 -35.61 -0.19
CA MET A 326 -2.04 -36.09 0.08
C MET A 326 -2.53 -37.09 -0.95
N ALA A 327 -2.33 -36.81 -2.24
CA ALA A 327 -2.73 -37.72 -3.30
C ALA A 327 -2.08 -39.11 -3.15
N GLN A 328 -0.77 -39.16 -2.88
CA GLN A 328 -0.04 -40.42 -2.69
C GLN A 328 -0.45 -41.16 -1.42
N LEU A 329 -0.66 -40.43 -0.32
CA LEU A 329 -1.12 -41.02 0.94
C LEU A 329 -2.53 -41.62 0.79
N ILE A 330 -3.43 -40.93 0.08
CA ILE A 330 -4.77 -41.45 -0.20
C ILE A 330 -4.72 -42.69 -1.10
N GLU A 331 -3.86 -42.70 -2.12
CA GLU A 331 -3.80 -43.78 -3.10
C GLU A 331 -3.07 -45.03 -2.58
N THR A 332 -1.97 -44.85 -1.85
CA THR A 332 -1.04 -45.94 -1.51
C THR A 332 -0.73 -46.06 -0.02
N GLY A 333 -1.19 -45.12 0.81
CA GLY A 333 -0.86 -45.04 2.24
C GLY A 333 0.55 -44.53 2.53
N ARG A 334 1.36 -44.20 1.50
CA ARG A 334 2.75 -43.76 1.66
C ARG A 334 3.17 -42.76 0.59
N VAL A 335 4.28 -42.06 0.80
CA VAL A 335 4.89 -41.16 -0.18
C VAL A 335 6.13 -41.82 -0.78
N SER A 336 6.16 -41.94 -2.11
CA SER A 336 7.31 -42.46 -2.83
C SER A 336 8.29 -41.32 -3.13
N ARG A 337 9.58 -41.52 -2.81
CA ARG A 337 10.63 -40.51 -3.03
C ARG A 337 11.80 -41.11 -3.80
N PRO A 338 12.33 -40.41 -4.82
CA PRO A 338 13.55 -40.83 -5.49
C PRO A 338 14.71 -40.86 -4.52
N TYR A 339 15.52 -41.91 -4.61
CA TYR A 339 16.62 -42.17 -3.71
C TYR A 339 17.91 -42.40 -4.47
N LEU A 340 18.98 -41.77 -4.00
CA LEU A 340 20.33 -41.97 -4.50
C LEU A 340 21.14 -42.89 -3.57
N GLY A 341 20.98 -42.75 -2.25
CA GLY A 341 21.66 -43.55 -1.24
C GLY A 341 23.11 -43.16 -0.99
N ILE A 342 23.33 -41.88 -0.74
CA ILE A 342 24.63 -41.33 -0.33
C ILE A 342 24.51 -40.56 0.98
N THR A 343 25.63 -40.38 1.66
CA THR A 343 25.82 -39.28 2.62
C THR A 343 26.90 -38.34 2.08
N GLY A 344 26.79 -37.06 2.40
CA GLY A 344 27.69 -36.06 1.83
C GLY A 344 27.42 -34.66 2.37
N GLY A 345 28.21 -33.71 1.91
CA GLY A 345 28.07 -32.30 2.26
C GLY A 345 28.42 -31.39 1.08
N SER A 346 28.00 -30.13 1.15
CA SER A 346 28.40 -29.15 0.15
C SER A 346 29.91 -28.95 0.24
N VAL A 347 30.58 -28.82 -0.90
CA VAL A 347 32.04 -28.64 -0.90
C VAL A 347 32.47 -27.39 -0.12
N ALA A 348 31.62 -26.35 -0.10
CA ALA A 348 31.85 -25.13 0.68
C ALA A 348 31.93 -25.35 2.21
N ASP A 349 31.41 -26.48 2.71
CA ASP A 349 31.45 -26.83 4.13
C ASP A 349 32.79 -27.48 4.55
N PHE A 350 33.67 -27.75 3.58
CA PHE A 350 34.97 -28.37 3.79
C PHE A 350 36.12 -27.35 3.66
N PRO A 351 37.25 -27.57 4.35
CA PRO A 351 38.41 -26.68 4.26
C PRO A 351 38.97 -26.61 2.84
N ALA A 352 39.36 -25.40 2.40
CA ALA A 352 39.94 -25.17 1.08
C ALA A 352 41.25 -25.96 0.85
N GLU A 353 41.96 -26.29 1.93
CA GLU A 353 43.19 -27.08 1.94
C GLU A 353 43.00 -28.51 1.39
N LEU A 354 41.75 -29.01 1.33
CA LEU A 354 41.45 -30.30 0.74
C LEU A 354 41.50 -30.31 -0.79
N GLY A 355 41.61 -29.13 -1.43
CA GLY A 355 41.75 -29.02 -2.89
C GLY A 355 40.51 -29.49 -3.66
N LEU A 356 39.34 -29.48 -3.01
CA LEU A 356 38.06 -29.80 -3.64
C LEU A 356 37.68 -28.71 -4.67
N PRO A 357 36.79 -29.02 -5.64
CA PRO A 357 36.26 -28.04 -6.58
C PRO A 357 35.60 -26.83 -5.88
N GLU A 358 35.37 -25.72 -6.59
CA GLU A 358 34.74 -24.54 -5.97
C GLU A 358 33.31 -24.81 -5.48
N LYS A 359 32.59 -25.74 -6.13
CA LYS A 359 31.16 -25.99 -5.94
C LYS A 359 30.85 -27.47 -6.17
N GLY A 360 29.76 -27.94 -5.57
CA GLY A 360 29.28 -29.31 -5.72
C GLY A 360 29.02 -29.97 -4.37
N VAL A 361 28.78 -31.28 -4.41
CA VAL A 361 28.52 -32.10 -3.22
C VAL A 361 29.55 -33.21 -3.16
N LEU A 362 30.36 -33.24 -2.09
CA LEU A 362 31.29 -34.34 -1.84
C LEU A 362 30.50 -35.53 -1.30
N ILE A 363 30.64 -36.69 -1.97
CA ILE A 363 30.12 -37.96 -1.47
C ILE A 363 31.07 -38.47 -0.38
N VAL A 364 30.58 -38.50 0.86
CA VAL A 364 31.30 -39.02 2.02
C VAL A 364 31.14 -40.53 2.09
N ASP A 365 29.91 -41.03 1.99
CA ASP A 365 29.64 -42.48 2.00
C ASP A 365 28.58 -42.85 0.96
N VAL A 366 28.64 -44.09 0.48
CA VAL A 366 27.68 -44.68 -0.45
C VAL A 366 27.06 -45.89 0.22
N ILE A 367 25.75 -45.87 0.37
CA ILE A 367 25.01 -46.94 1.04
C ILE A 367 25.05 -48.19 0.18
N THR A 368 25.53 -49.31 0.72
CA THR A 368 25.64 -50.57 -0.03
C THR A 368 24.29 -51.02 -0.57
N GLY A 369 24.25 -51.43 -1.84
CA GLY A 369 23.03 -51.84 -2.55
C GLY A 369 22.13 -50.68 -2.99
N SER A 370 22.51 -49.43 -2.71
CA SER A 370 21.78 -48.25 -3.19
C SER A 370 21.92 -48.02 -4.69
N PRO A 371 21.09 -47.16 -5.29
CA PRO A 371 21.27 -46.69 -6.66
C PRO A 371 22.67 -46.15 -6.95
N ALA A 372 23.24 -45.35 -6.04
CA ALA A 372 24.60 -44.82 -6.17
C ALA A 372 25.66 -45.93 -6.22
N ASP A 373 25.54 -46.93 -5.34
CA ASP A 373 26.45 -48.09 -5.30
C ASP A 373 26.37 -48.90 -6.60
N LYS A 374 25.15 -49.22 -7.04
CA LYS A 374 24.88 -49.97 -8.28
C LYS A 374 25.42 -49.25 -9.53
N ALA A 375 25.40 -47.91 -9.52
CA ALA A 375 25.94 -47.08 -10.60
C ALA A 375 27.45 -46.83 -10.48
N GLY A 376 28.09 -47.26 -9.39
CA GLY A 376 29.52 -47.12 -9.16
C GLY A 376 29.97 -45.71 -8.79
N LEU A 377 29.09 -44.91 -8.16
CA LEU A 377 29.51 -43.70 -7.44
C LEU A 377 30.40 -44.09 -6.25
N ARG A 378 31.34 -43.23 -5.88
CA ARG A 378 32.36 -43.53 -4.87
C ARG A 378 32.25 -42.58 -3.69
N GLY A 379 32.15 -43.16 -2.49
CA GLY A 379 32.33 -42.45 -1.23
C GLY A 379 33.80 -42.15 -0.95
N SER A 380 34.03 -41.33 0.06
CA SER A 380 35.37 -40.97 0.51
C SER A 380 36.06 -42.16 1.16
N GLY A 381 37.10 -42.67 0.49
CA GLY A 381 37.85 -43.84 0.96
C GLY A 381 39.05 -43.53 1.86
N THR A 382 39.36 -42.26 2.07
CA THR A 382 40.52 -41.82 2.85
C THR A 382 40.19 -40.64 3.74
N GLU A 383 41.03 -40.41 4.75
CA GLU A 383 40.89 -39.31 5.67
C GLU A 383 42.15 -38.44 5.66
N VAL A 384 41.98 -37.12 5.64
CA VAL A 384 43.08 -36.16 5.74
C VAL A 384 42.85 -35.26 6.94
N ARG A 385 43.91 -35.03 7.72
CA ARG A 385 43.87 -34.15 8.89
C ARG A 385 44.22 -32.72 8.50
N VAL A 386 43.28 -31.80 8.73
CA VAL A 386 43.49 -30.35 8.57
C VAL A 386 43.34 -29.72 9.96
N GLY A 387 44.46 -29.23 10.51
CA GLY A 387 44.52 -28.75 11.89
C GLY A 387 44.25 -29.86 12.92
N SER A 388 43.21 -29.66 13.74
CA SER A 388 42.75 -30.62 14.76
C SER A 388 41.61 -31.52 14.31
N THR A 389 41.12 -31.37 13.07
CA THR A 389 39.94 -32.08 12.56
C THR A 389 40.33 -33.00 11.41
N THR A 390 39.72 -34.17 11.37
CA THR A 390 39.87 -35.15 10.29
C THR A 390 38.70 -35.03 9.32
N TYR A 391 38.99 -35.01 8.02
CA TYR A 391 37.99 -34.86 6.97
C TYR A 391 38.04 -36.05 6.00
N PRO A 392 36.87 -36.58 5.59
CA PRO A 392 36.80 -37.58 4.53
C PRO A 392 37.16 -36.96 3.18
N VAL A 393 38.00 -37.65 2.40
CA VAL A 393 38.39 -37.26 1.04
C VAL A 393 38.52 -38.46 0.10
N GLY A 394 38.56 -38.16 -1.20
CA GLY A 394 38.74 -39.16 -2.26
C GLY A 394 37.43 -39.77 -2.79
N GLY A 395 36.28 -39.24 -2.36
CA GLY A 395 34.98 -39.54 -2.95
C GLY A 395 34.72 -38.71 -4.19
N ASP A 396 33.67 -39.06 -4.92
CA ASP A 396 33.19 -38.26 -6.04
C ASP A 396 32.63 -36.92 -5.56
N VAL A 397 32.80 -35.88 -6.37
CA VAL A 397 32.11 -34.60 -6.16
C VAL A 397 31.03 -34.43 -7.22
N ILE A 398 29.77 -34.43 -6.83
CA ILE A 398 28.63 -34.21 -7.73
C ILE A 398 28.60 -32.73 -8.14
N THR A 399 28.60 -32.48 -9.45
CA THR A 399 28.61 -31.13 -10.04
C THR A 399 27.38 -30.84 -10.89
N SER A 400 26.65 -31.86 -11.35
CA SER A 400 25.40 -31.68 -12.09
C SER A 400 24.46 -32.89 -12.01
N LEU A 401 23.17 -32.65 -12.25
CA LEU A 401 22.12 -33.65 -12.43
C LEU A 401 21.35 -33.34 -13.73
N ASP A 402 21.36 -34.25 -14.69
CA ASP A 402 20.80 -34.09 -16.05
C ASP A 402 21.28 -32.77 -16.72
N GLY A 403 22.56 -32.44 -16.53
CA GLY A 403 23.19 -31.22 -17.06
C GLY A 403 22.84 -29.94 -16.30
N SER A 404 21.97 -29.99 -15.30
CA SER A 404 21.70 -28.85 -14.41
C SER A 404 22.75 -28.81 -13.30
N GLY A 405 23.40 -27.65 -13.11
CA GLY A 405 24.47 -27.51 -12.13
C GLY A 405 24.00 -27.72 -10.69
N ILE A 406 24.84 -28.38 -9.89
CA ILE A 406 24.68 -28.60 -8.44
C ILE A 406 25.80 -27.83 -7.73
N LYS A 407 25.44 -26.91 -6.83
CA LYS A 407 26.44 -26.16 -6.05
C LYS A 407 26.50 -26.59 -4.59
N THR A 408 25.36 -26.96 -4.03
CA THR A 408 25.21 -27.36 -2.62
C THR A 408 24.39 -28.66 -2.49
N ILE A 409 24.38 -29.24 -1.29
CA ILE A 409 23.56 -30.42 -0.98
C ILE A 409 22.06 -30.13 -1.12
N GLU A 410 21.64 -28.90 -0.82
CA GLU A 410 20.25 -28.46 -0.98
C GLU A 410 19.86 -28.41 -2.46
N ASP A 411 20.74 -27.90 -3.34
CA ASP A 411 20.50 -27.92 -4.79
C ASP A 411 20.29 -29.36 -5.28
N LEU A 412 21.14 -30.29 -4.80
CA LEU A 412 21.04 -31.71 -5.15
C LEU A 412 19.71 -32.30 -4.69
N LEU A 413 19.33 -32.09 -3.43
CA LEU A 413 18.09 -32.62 -2.88
C LEU A 413 16.87 -32.02 -3.58
N GLU A 414 16.86 -30.70 -3.85
CA GLU A 414 15.76 -30.04 -4.55
C GLU A 414 15.59 -30.56 -5.98
N GLN A 415 16.68 -30.78 -6.71
CA GLN A 415 16.63 -31.31 -8.08
C GLN A 415 16.29 -32.81 -8.10
N LEU A 416 16.81 -33.58 -7.15
CA LEU A 416 16.53 -35.01 -7.03
C LEU A 416 15.05 -35.27 -6.70
N GLN A 417 14.46 -34.50 -5.79
CA GLN A 417 13.04 -34.65 -5.41
C GLN A 417 12.06 -34.33 -6.54
N LYS A 418 12.50 -33.66 -7.62
CA LYS A 418 11.70 -33.41 -8.82
C LYS A 418 11.71 -34.59 -9.80
N LYS A 419 12.51 -35.63 -9.55
CA LYS A 419 12.62 -36.82 -10.39
C LYS A 419 11.62 -37.89 -9.96
N GLU A 420 11.34 -38.81 -10.88
CA GLU A 420 10.44 -39.93 -10.63
C GLU A 420 11.23 -41.19 -10.27
N VAL A 421 10.69 -41.99 -9.36
CA VAL A 421 11.23 -43.31 -9.04
C VAL A 421 11.19 -44.18 -10.30
N GLY A 422 12.26 -44.94 -10.54
CA GLY A 422 12.42 -45.80 -11.72
C GLY A 422 12.95 -45.09 -12.96
N THR A 423 13.28 -43.79 -12.87
CA THR A 423 13.93 -43.07 -13.97
C THR A 423 15.45 -43.13 -13.87
N THR A 424 16.11 -43.25 -15.01
CA THR A 424 17.57 -43.08 -15.10
C THR A 424 17.89 -41.61 -15.27
N VAL A 425 18.76 -41.09 -14.41
CA VAL A 425 19.27 -39.71 -14.45
C VAL A 425 20.79 -39.72 -14.58
N THR A 426 21.35 -38.70 -15.23
CA THR A 426 22.79 -38.60 -15.44
C THR A 426 23.41 -37.61 -14.45
N PHE A 427 24.28 -38.10 -13.58
CA PHE A 427 25.08 -37.27 -12.70
C PHE A 427 26.40 -36.89 -13.38
N GLY A 428 26.72 -35.60 -13.42
CA GLY A 428 28.09 -35.15 -13.66
C GLY A 428 28.85 -35.14 -12.35
N VAL A 429 29.99 -35.82 -12.30
CA VAL A 429 30.84 -35.88 -11.11
C VAL A 429 32.30 -35.62 -11.45
N ILE A 430 33.04 -35.06 -10.49
CA ILE A 430 34.50 -34.98 -10.54
C ILE A 430 35.05 -36.15 -9.72
N ARG A 431 35.85 -36.99 -10.37
CA ARG A 431 36.53 -38.14 -9.78
C ARG A 431 38.00 -38.08 -10.15
N ASP A 432 38.88 -38.11 -9.14
CA ASP A 432 40.34 -38.04 -9.33
C ASP A 432 40.77 -36.83 -10.21
N GLY A 433 40.05 -35.71 -10.12
CA GLY A 433 40.30 -34.49 -10.88
C GLY A 433 39.76 -34.47 -12.32
N ALA A 434 39.09 -35.53 -12.78
CA ALA A 434 38.47 -35.61 -14.09
C ALA A 434 36.93 -35.53 -14.00
N GLU A 435 36.30 -34.82 -14.92
CA GLU A 435 34.85 -34.82 -15.08
C GLU A 435 34.39 -36.11 -15.78
N ILE A 436 33.43 -36.80 -15.18
CA ILE A 436 32.80 -37.99 -15.73
C ILE A 436 31.28 -37.90 -15.57
N SER A 437 30.56 -38.63 -16.42
CA SER A 437 29.12 -38.79 -16.32
C SER A 437 28.78 -40.19 -15.83
N VAL A 438 27.84 -40.28 -14.89
CA VAL A 438 27.39 -41.53 -14.28
C VAL A 438 25.87 -41.60 -14.37
N ASP A 439 25.35 -42.58 -15.11
CA ASP A 439 23.92 -42.84 -15.19
C ASP A 439 23.46 -43.67 -13.99
N VAL A 440 22.45 -43.17 -13.29
CA VAL A 440 21.91 -43.78 -12.08
C VAL A 440 20.42 -44.06 -12.27
N LEU A 441 20.00 -45.31 -12.11
CA LEU A 441 18.58 -45.66 -12.01
C LEU A 441 18.07 -45.34 -10.60
N LEU A 442 17.25 -44.30 -10.47
CA LEU A 442 16.68 -43.92 -9.18
C LEU A 442 15.69 -44.98 -8.69
N GLU A 443 15.85 -45.39 -7.44
CA GLU A 443 14.93 -46.33 -6.78
C GLU A 443 14.11 -45.59 -5.72
N GLU A 444 13.10 -46.26 -5.18
CA GLU A 444 12.32 -45.72 -4.06
C GLU A 444 13.19 -45.70 -2.80
N ARG A 445 13.11 -44.61 -2.03
CA ARG A 445 13.78 -44.52 -0.72
C ARG A 445 13.30 -45.66 0.17
N PRO A 446 14.21 -46.48 0.74
CA PRO A 446 13.83 -47.53 1.67
C PRO A 446 13.04 -46.95 2.84
N GLN A 447 12.01 -47.68 3.28
CA GLN A 447 11.27 -47.33 4.49
C GLN A 447 12.19 -47.51 5.71
N GLN A 448 12.17 -46.52 6.61
CA GLN A 448 12.87 -46.57 7.89
C GLN A 448 11.98 -47.19 8.97
#